data_AF-N9PXR8-F1
#
_entry.id   AF-N9PXR8-F1
#
_cell.length_a   1.000
_cell.length_b   1.000
_cell.length_c   1.000
_cell.angle_alpha   90.00
_cell.angle_beta   90.00
_cell.angle_gamma   90.00
#
_symmetry.space_group_name_H-M   'P 1'
#
loop_
_entity.id
_entity.type
_entity.pdbx_description
1 polymer ?
#
loop_
_entity_poly.entity_id
_entity_poly.type
_entity_poly.pdbx_seq_one_letter_code
_entity_poly.pdbx_strand_id
1 'polypeptide(L)'
;MPFSSLNQNLVEAWQRYQHPLVRQLAFAIGSPNILSHVPDELELIHRFELHYSQTWQQHLDHYHPRLEFLDQHPEELIKFVQQLKSTRLGLRFEMLVWFWLLDDVYHPYRLLGHSLQKIEGAKTLGELDFLLLNTDTGQIEHWEVALKYYLAEADFSLPHWYGLNRTDTLIRKMKHFTQKQFQFDEALQHPIQKRFCVLKGQLYLPTHHADQPIPSWINIERRLGLWGQYIPAAQHGFYRLQRHEWIYPQARPSSSAAIWWTDGLYKKLDSNDFYMYRNPVLIQHPSHKPL
;
A
#
# COMPACT_ATOMS: atom_id res chain seq x y z
N MET A 1 -1.66 -21.92 14.70
CA MET A 1 -0.34 -21.69 14.11
C MET A 1 0.22 -20.41 14.71
N PRO A 2 1.38 -20.42 15.40
CA PRO A 2 2.02 -19.17 15.75
C PRO A 2 2.40 -18.45 14.44
N PHE A 3 2.17 -17.14 14.36
CA PHE A 3 2.52 -16.22 13.26
C PHE A 3 4.03 -16.18 12.92
N SER A 4 4.84 -17.03 13.56
CA SER A 4 6.23 -16.79 13.88
C SER A 4 7.14 -16.79 12.66
N SER A 5 7.16 -17.82 11.80
CA SER A 5 8.22 -17.97 10.78
C SER A 5 8.23 -16.89 9.68
N LEU A 6 7.06 -16.45 9.22
CA LEU A 6 6.95 -15.59 8.03
C LEU A 6 7.52 -14.18 8.23
N ASN A 7 7.60 -13.70 9.48
CA ASN A 7 8.00 -12.33 9.79
C ASN A 7 9.18 -12.26 10.79
N GLN A 8 9.91 -13.36 11.05
CA GLN A 8 10.92 -13.42 12.14
C GLN A 8 11.99 -12.33 12.04
N ASN A 9 12.42 -12.00 10.81
CA ASN A 9 13.49 -11.04 10.56
C ASN A 9 12.97 -9.68 10.06
N LEU A 10 11.65 -9.45 10.12
CA LEU A 10 11.07 -8.22 9.60
C LEU A 10 11.26 -7.07 10.60
N VAL A 11 12.03 -6.06 10.19
CA VAL A 11 12.21 -4.81 10.92
C VAL A 11 11.36 -3.71 10.28
N GLU A 12 10.34 -3.26 10.99
CA GLU A 12 9.51 -2.13 10.56
C GLU A 12 10.02 -0.85 11.22
N ALA A 13 10.99 -0.20 10.59
CA ALA A 13 11.71 0.96 11.15
C ALA A 13 10.78 2.10 11.61
N TRP A 14 9.62 2.25 10.98
CA TRP A 14 8.61 3.24 11.34
C TRP A 14 7.94 3.01 12.71
N GLN A 15 8.15 1.88 13.38
CA GLN A 15 7.65 1.66 14.76
C GLN A 15 8.27 2.60 15.80
N ARG A 16 9.45 3.17 15.52
CA ARG A 16 10.19 4.00 16.48
C ARG A 16 9.53 5.35 16.79
N TYR A 17 8.81 5.92 15.83
CA TYR A 17 8.18 7.23 15.96
C TYR A 17 6.94 7.15 16.86
N GLN A 18 6.72 8.13 17.73
CA GLN A 18 5.64 8.15 18.71
C GLN A 18 4.33 8.74 18.15
N HIS A 19 4.43 9.76 17.31
CA HIS A 19 3.29 10.45 16.73
C HIS A 19 2.64 9.58 15.62
N PRO A 20 1.34 9.26 15.71
CA PRO A 20 0.68 8.35 14.76
C PRO A 20 0.81 8.76 13.30
N LEU A 21 0.74 10.06 13.01
CA LEU A 21 0.83 10.55 11.63
C LEU A 21 2.25 10.45 11.07
N VAL A 22 3.27 10.61 11.93
CA VAL A 22 4.67 10.48 11.54
C VAL A 22 5.01 9.02 11.27
N ARG A 23 4.46 8.08 12.05
CA ARG A 23 4.53 6.65 11.71
C ARG A 23 3.92 6.33 10.35
N GLN A 24 2.77 6.94 10.04
CA GLN A 24 2.12 6.76 8.72
C GLN A 24 2.98 7.34 7.60
N LEU A 25 3.59 8.51 7.80
CA LEU A 25 4.52 9.12 6.84
C LEU A 25 5.76 8.23 6.64
N ALA A 26 6.38 7.77 7.72
CA ALA A 26 7.53 6.87 7.67
C ALA A 26 7.20 5.55 6.95
N PHE A 27 6.01 4.99 7.16
CA PHE A 27 5.52 3.85 6.38
C PHE A 27 5.38 4.21 4.89
N ALA A 28 4.76 5.35 4.58
CA ALA A 28 4.53 5.78 3.20
C ALA A 28 5.84 5.98 2.43
N ILE A 29 6.91 6.40 3.09
CA ILE A 29 8.24 6.58 2.52
C ILE A 29 8.99 5.25 2.48
N GLY A 30 9.13 4.59 3.63
CA GLY A 30 10.08 3.48 3.78
C GLY A 30 9.54 2.09 3.51
N SER A 31 8.22 1.86 3.53
CA SER A 31 7.72 0.51 3.33
C SER A 31 7.95 0.07 1.89
N PRO A 32 8.48 -1.14 1.64
CA PRO A 32 8.66 -1.63 0.29
C PRO A 32 7.30 -1.87 -0.40
N ASN A 33 7.33 -1.97 -1.73
CA ASN A 33 6.18 -2.41 -2.52
C ASN A 33 5.74 -3.81 -2.07
N ILE A 34 4.44 -4.11 -2.14
CA ILE A 34 3.93 -5.47 -1.85
C ILE A 34 4.37 -6.48 -2.91
N LEU A 35 4.81 -6.01 -4.09
CA LEU A 35 5.38 -6.79 -5.17
C LEU A 35 6.87 -6.47 -5.30
N SER A 36 7.71 -7.49 -5.48
CA SER A 36 9.15 -7.35 -5.71
C SER A 36 9.46 -7.10 -7.20
N HIS A 37 8.64 -7.67 -8.09
CA HIS A 37 8.64 -7.45 -9.53
C HIS A 37 7.24 -7.68 -10.11
N VAL A 38 7.04 -7.27 -11.36
CA VAL A 38 5.78 -7.53 -12.07
C VAL A 38 5.69 -9.03 -12.37
N PRO A 39 4.58 -9.72 -12.04
CA PRO A 39 4.43 -11.15 -12.33
C PRO A 39 4.47 -11.43 -13.84
N ASP A 40 5.18 -12.49 -14.25
CA ASP A 40 5.36 -12.85 -15.66
C ASP A 40 4.04 -13.15 -16.41
N GLU A 41 3.02 -13.60 -15.68
CA GLU A 41 1.68 -13.86 -16.19
C GLU A 41 0.93 -12.59 -16.63
N LEU A 42 1.41 -11.40 -16.24
CA LEU A 42 0.78 -10.13 -16.58
C LEU A 42 1.28 -9.62 -17.94
N GLU A 43 0.38 -9.60 -18.93
CA GLU A 43 0.63 -8.93 -20.20
C GLU A 43 0.73 -7.40 -20.01
N LEU A 44 1.89 -6.85 -20.36
CA LEU A 44 2.18 -5.41 -20.27
C LEU A 44 1.94 -4.71 -21.60
N ILE A 45 0.83 -3.97 -21.70
CA ILE A 45 0.55 -3.07 -22.84
C ILE A 45 1.42 -1.81 -22.77
N HIS A 46 1.59 -1.27 -21.57
CA HIS A 46 2.43 -0.11 -21.27
C HIS A 46 3.31 -0.47 -20.09
N ARG A 47 4.62 -0.43 -20.33
CA ARG A 47 5.61 -0.88 -19.36
C ARG A 47 5.72 0.09 -18.19
N PHE A 48 5.86 -0.47 -17.01
CA PHE A 48 6.17 0.26 -15.79
C PHE A 48 7.08 -0.60 -14.91
N GLU A 49 7.75 0.06 -13.98
CA GLU A 49 8.73 -0.54 -13.08
C GLU A 49 8.23 -0.41 -11.62
N LEU A 50 8.84 -1.20 -10.74
CA LEU A 50 8.65 -1.12 -9.29
C LEU A 50 10.00 -0.74 -8.69
N HIS A 51 10.03 0.23 -7.79
CA HIS A 51 11.23 0.51 -7.01
C HIS A 51 11.61 -0.70 -6.15
N TYR A 52 12.92 -0.97 -6.08
CA TYR A 52 13.47 -1.99 -5.19
C TYR A 52 13.28 -1.61 -3.72
N SER A 53 13.22 -2.62 -2.83
CA SER A 53 13.11 -2.41 -1.39
C SER A 53 14.22 -1.51 -0.85
N GLN A 54 15.45 -1.68 -1.35
CA GLN A 54 16.61 -0.88 -0.96
C GLN A 54 16.44 0.61 -1.26
N THR A 55 15.78 0.98 -2.37
CA THR A 55 15.50 2.38 -2.71
C THR A 55 14.61 3.03 -1.65
N TRP A 56 13.56 2.33 -1.21
CA TRP A 56 12.68 2.83 -0.15
C TRP A 56 13.38 2.92 1.20
N GLN A 57 14.27 1.97 1.51
CA GLN A 57 15.08 2.02 2.71
C GLN A 57 16.00 3.25 2.71
N GLN A 58 16.67 3.53 1.59
CA GLN A 58 17.52 4.73 1.44
C GLN A 58 16.71 6.02 1.61
N HIS A 59 15.52 6.12 1.01
CA HIS A 59 14.66 7.28 1.20
C HIS A 59 14.23 7.46 2.65
N LEU A 60 13.92 6.37 3.35
CA LEU A 60 13.59 6.44 4.78
C LEU A 60 14.79 6.90 5.62
N ASP A 61 15.97 6.35 5.34
CA ASP A 61 17.20 6.68 6.07
C ASP A 61 17.58 8.15 5.87
N HIS A 62 17.52 8.66 4.64
CA HIS A 62 17.77 10.08 4.35
C HIS A 62 16.73 10.99 5.01
N TYR A 63 15.45 10.59 5.01
CA TYR A 63 14.37 11.38 5.60
C TYR A 63 14.26 11.23 7.12
N HIS A 64 15.06 10.36 7.75
CA HIS A 64 14.99 10.06 9.18
C HIS A 64 15.11 11.31 10.07
N PRO A 65 16.07 12.24 9.87
CA PRO A 65 16.17 13.44 10.70
C PRO A 65 14.91 14.33 10.61
N ARG A 66 14.29 14.39 9.43
CA ARG A 66 13.03 15.13 9.23
C ARG A 66 11.88 14.46 9.97
N LEU A 67 11.81 13.13 9.96
CA LEU A 67 10.81 12.37 10.72
C LEU A 67 10.99 12.56 12.23
N GLU A 68 12.21 12.56 12.75
CA GLU A 68 12.47 12.82 14.18
C GLU A 68 11.99 14.21 14.61
N PHE A 69 12.25 15.23 13.77
CA PHE A 69 11.73 16.57 14.00
C PHE A 69 10.19 16.59 14.00
N LEU A 70 9.56 16.02 12.98
CA LEU A 70 8.10 15.99 12.86
C LEU A 70 7.44 15.17 13.97
N ASP A 71 8.12 14.19 14.55
CA ASP A 71 7.61 13.39 15.68
C ASP A 71 7.43 14.23 16.95
N GLN A 72 8.25 15.28 17.10
CA GLN A 72 8.18 16.25 18.19
C GLN A 72 7.34 17.48 17.82
N HIS A 73 7.33 17.85 16.54
CA HIS A 73 6.67 19.04 15.98
C HIS A 73 5.79 18.68 14.77
N PRO A 74 4.64 17.99 14.99
CA PRO A 74 3.84 17.42 13.91
C PRO A 74 2.91 18.43 13.22
N GLU A 75 2.91 19.71 13.61
CA GLU A 75 1.89 20.69 13.25
C GLU A 75 1.79 20.89 11.74
N GLU A 76 2.94 20.96 11.05
CA GLU A 76 3.02 21.13 9.60
C GLU A 76 2.39 19.94 8.87
N LEU A 77 2.80 18.71 9.23
CA LEU A 77 2.28 17.48 8.66
C LEU A 77 0.78 17.30 8.92
N ILE A 78 0.32 17.62 10.14
CA ILE A 78 -1.10 17.59 10.50
C ILE A 78 -1.88 18.57 9.62
N LYS A 79 -1.42 19.82 9.53
CA LYS A 79 -2.06 20.87 8.74
C LYS A 79 -2.12 20.49 7.26
N PHE A 80 -1.07 19.88 6.73
CA PHE A 80 -1.04 19.40 5.35
C PHE A 80 -2.10 18.33 5.11
N VAL A 81 -2.08 17.25 5.90
CA VAL A 81 -3.00 16.11 5.72
C VAL A 81 -4.46 16.49 5.99
N GLN A 82 -4.74 17.46 6.86
CA GLN A 82 -6.09 17.95 7.15
C GLN A 82 -6.76 18.68 5.97
N GLN A 83 -6.01 19.10 4.95
CA GLN A 83 -6.59 19.66 3.73
C GLN A 83 -7.45 18.63 2.97
N LEU A 84 -7.17 17.34 3.18
CA LEU A 84 -7.93 16.25 2.59
C LEU A 84 -9.31 16.12 3.27
N LYS A 85 -10.36 16.50 2.54
CA LYS A 85 -11.76 16.36 2.98
C LYS A 85 -12.29 14.92 2.91
N SER A 86 -11.55 14.01 2.26
CA SER A 86 -11.97 12.63 2.02
C SER A 86 -11.45 11.68 3.09
N THR A 87 -12.28 10.71 3.49
CA THR A 87 -11.87 9.60 4.36
C THR A 87 -11.27 8.43 3.60
N ARG A 88 -11.13 8.53 2.27
CA ARG A 88 -10.56 7.49 1.42
C ARG A 88 -9.08 7.29 1.76
N LEU A 89 -8.74 6.06 2.16
CA LEU A 89 -7.40 5.72 2.62
C LEU A 89 -6.33 5.90 1.54
N GLY A 90 -6.66 5.62 0.28
CA GLY A 90 -5.74 5.81 -0.86
C GLY A 90 -5.31 7.26 -1.02
N LEU A 91 -6.25 8.21 -0.95
CA LEU A 91 -5.93 9.65 -1.03
C LEU A 91 -5.14 10.13 0.17
N ARG A 92 -5.40 9.58 1.35
CA ARG A 92 -4.59 9.90 2.54
C ARG A 92 -3.15 9.43 2.36
N PHE A 93 -2.95 8.25 1.78
CA PHE A 93 -1.62 7.73 1.48
C PHE A 93 -0.91 8.59 0.42
N GLU A 94 -1.60 8.98 -0.65
CA GLU A 94 -1.10 9.92 -1.66
C GLU A 94 -0.67 11.25 -1.03
N MET A 95 -1.46 11.83 -0.12
CA MET A 95 -1.08 13.04 0.63
C MET A 95 0.23 12.87 1.43
N LEU A 96 0.49 11.69 1.98
CA LEU A 96 1.73 11.44 2.72
C LEU A 96 2.94 11.35 1.79
N VAL A 97 2.77 10.69 0.63
CA VAL A 97 3.81 10.66 -0.41
C VAL A 97 4.05 12.06 -0.96
N TRP A 98 3.00 12.83 -1.19
CA TRP A 98 3.09 14.21 -1.65
C TRP A 98 3.82 15.10 -0.64
N PHE A 99 3.48 15.01 0.64
CA PHE A 99 4.19 15.75 1.69
C PHE A 99 5.69 15.47 1.67
N TRP A 100 6.08 14.21 1.55
CA TRP A 100 7.48 13.82 1.40
C TRP A 100 8.12 14.41 0.15
N LEU A 101 7.46 14.31 -1.01
CA LEU A 101 7.96 14.81 -2.31
C LEU A 101 8.17 16.34 -2.37
N LEU A 102 7.57 17.11 -1.45
CA LEU A 102 7.80 18.55 -1.33
C LEU A 102 9.13 18.89 -0.64
N ASP A 103 9.69 17.95 0.13
CA ASP A 103 10.95 18.10 0.86
C ASP A 103 12.14 17.64 -0.02
N ASP A 104 12.35 18.30 -1.17
CA ASP A 104 13.30 17.93 -2.22
C ASP A 104 14.79 17.85 -1.78
N VAL A 105 15.12 18.40 -0.62
CA VAL A 105 16.46 18.30 -0.01
C VAL A 105 16.80 16.86 0.43
N TYR A 106 15.80 16.00 0.65
CA TYR A 106 16.00 14.67 1.22
C TYR A 106 15.95 13.51 0.21
N HIS A 107 15.67 13.79 -1.06
CA HIS A 107 15.55 12.77 -2.11
C HIS A 107 15.81 13.38 -3.49
N PRO A 108 16.19 12.58 -4.51
CA PRO A 108 16.59 13.10 -5.81
C PRO A 108 15.39 13.37 -6.74
N TYR A 109 14.29 13.89 -6.21
CA TYR A 109 13.07 14.12 -6.99
C TYR A 109 12.59 15.55 -6.82
N ARG A 110 12.43 16.23 -7.95
CA ARG A 110 11.72 17.51 -8.01
C ARG A 110 10.29 17.26 -8.50
N LEU A 111 9.31 17.64 -7.69
CA LEU A 111 7.90 17.56 -8.05
C LEU A 111 7.57 18.58 -9.16
N LEU A 112 7.18 18.09 -10.33
CA LEU A 112 6.74 18.93 -11.46
C LEU A 112 5.23 19.15 -11.43
N GLY A 113 4.49 18.14 -10.95
CA GLY A 113 3.04 18.22 -10.79
C GLY A 113 2.48 16.99 -10.10
N HIS A 114 1.30 17.14 -9.52
CA HIS A 114 0.54 16.06 -8.89
C HIS A 114 -0.93 16.15 -9.32
N SER A 115 -1.66 15.04 -9.24
CA SER A 115 -3.09 14.96 -9.58
C SER A 115 -3.40 15.57 -10.96
N LEU A 116 -2.58 15.24 -11.96
CA LEU A 116 -2.60 15.86 -13.28
C LEU A 116 -3.67 15.22 -14.16
N GLN A 117 -4.78 15.93 -14.37
CA GLN A 117 -5.85 15.46 -15.25
C GLN A 117 -5.46 15.56 -16.73
N LYS A 118 -5.62 14.46 -17.45
CA LYS A 118 -5.51 14.41 -18.91
C LYS A 118 -6.91 14.49 -19.52
N ILE A 119 -7.19 15.59 -20.21
CA ILE A 119 -8.50 15.89 -20.78
C ILE A 119 -8.35 15.97 -22.30
N GLU A 120 -9.26 15.33 -23.02
CA GLU A 120 -9.42 15.47 -24.47
C GLU A 120 -10.85 15.94 -24.76
N GLY A 121 -10.98 17.18 -25.20
CA GLY A 121 -12.28 17.84 -25.35
C GLY A 121 -13.03 17.90 -24.02
N ALA A 122 -14.20 17.25 -23.95
CA ALA A 122 -15.02 17.18 -22.75
C ALA A 122 -14.78 15.93 -21.88
N LYS A 123 -13.85 15.05 -22.27
CA LYS A 123 -13.63 13.75 -21.62
C LYS A 123 -12.31 13.71 -20.88
N THR A 124 -12.36 13.34 -19.60
CA THR A 124 -11.15 12.95 -18.85
C THR A 124 -10.69 11.59 -19.35
N LEU A 125 -9.52 11.55 -19.97
CA LEU A 125 -8.87 10.32 -20.44
C LEU A 125 -8.21 9.54 -19.30
N GLY A 126 -7.75 10.26 -18.28
CA GLY A 126 -7.13 9.71 -17.09
C GLY A 126 -6.54 10.81 -16.21
N GLU A 127 -5.82 10.38 -15.19
CA GLU A 127 -5.13 11.22 -14.23
C GLU A 127 -3.77 10.58 -13.95
N LEU A 128 -2.74 11.41 -13.75
CA LEU A 128 -1.42 10.98 -13.29
C LEU A 128 -1.26 11.43 -11.84
N ASP A 129 -0.89 10.53 -10.94
CA ASP A 129 -0.74 10.89 -9.53
C ASP A 129 0.44 11.85 -9.31
N PHE A 130 1.63 11.54 -9.84
CA PHE A 130 2.80 12.41 -9.75
C PHE A 130 3.64 12.42 -11.04
N LEU A 131 4.12 13.61 -11.40
CA LEU A 131 5.14 13.83 -12.42
C LEU A 131 6.37 14.43 -11.75
N LEU A 132 7.51 13.74 -11.87
CA LEU A 132 8.74 14.05 -11.16
C LEU A 132 9.89 14.22 -12.14
N LEU A 133 10.83 15.11 -11.84
CA LEU A 133 12.17 15.09 -12.42
C LEU A 133 13.09 14.38 -11.43
N ASN A 134 13.65 13.23 -11.82
CA ASN A 134 14.73 12.60 -11.09
C ASN A 134 16.03 13.36 -11.37
N THR A 135 16.59 14.01 -10.34
CA THR A 135 17.77 14.86 -10.46
C THR A 135 19.07 14.09 -10.59
N ASP A 136 19.09 12.81 -10.20
CA ASP A 136 20.27 11.96 -10.36
C ASP A 136 20.41 11.48 -11.82
N THR A 137 19.28 11.15 -12.46
CA THR A 137 19.26 10.58 -13.82
C THR A 137 18.92 11.60 -14.90
N GLY A 138 18.34 12.75 -14.53
CA GLY A 138 17.79 13.74 -15.45
C GLY A 138 16.50 13.29 -16.15
N GLN A 139 15.89 12.19 -15.73
CA GLN A 139 14.69 11.61 -16.36
C GLN A 139 13.41 12.13 -15.71
N ILE A 140 12.38 12.33 -16.52
CA ILE A 140 11.01 12.57 -16.09
C ILE A 140 10.35 11.23 -15.80
N GLU A 141 9.86 11.11 -14.57
CA GLU A 141 9.21 9.93 -14.06
C GLU A 141 7.73 10.21 -13.81
N HIS A 142 6.88 9.30 -14.26
CA HIS A 142 5.47 9.26 -13.88
C HIS A 142 5.28 8.20 -12.82
N TRP A 143 4.82 8.61 -11.63
CA TRP A 143 4.52 7.69 -10.54
C TRP A 143 3.02 7.55 -10.36
N GLU A 144 2.59 6.31 -10.20
CA GLU A 144 1.24 5.95 -9.76
C GLU A 144 1.32 5.32 -8.38
N VAL A 145 0.58 5.86 -7.42
CA VAL A 145 0.64 5.45 -6.02
C VAL A 145 -0.64 4.73 -5.61
N ALA A 146 -0.52 3.62 -4.90
CA ALA A 146 -1.67 2.88 -4.40
C ALA A 146 -1.37 2.20 -3.08
N LEU A 147 -2.34 2.29 -2.17
CA LEU A 147 -2.36 1.54 -0.93
C LEU A 147 -3.42 0.43 -1.00
N LYS A 148 -2.99 -0.83 -0.97
CA LYS A 148 -3.87 -1.99 -1.20
C LYS A 148 -3.68 -3.13 -0.20
N TYR A 149 -4.77 -3.86 0.02
CA TYR A 149 -4.84 -4.99 0.94
C TYR A 149 -5.53 -6.14 0.22
N TYR A 150 -4.81 -7.23 -0.01
CA TYR A 150 -5.32 -8.38 -0.76
C TYR A 150 -5.16 -9.68 0.02
N LEU A 151 -6.15 -10.55 -0.10
CA LEU A 151 -6.26 -11.86 0.53
C LEU A 151 -6.08 -12.93 -0.53
N ALA A 152 -5.19 -13.89 -0.31
CA ALA A 152 -5.11 -15.08 -1.15
C ALA A 152 -6.30 -16.00 -0.83
N GLU A 153 -7.29 -16.07 -1.74
CA GLU A 153 -8.51 -16.87 -1.52
C GLU A 153 -8.41 -18.34 -1.96
N ALA A 154 -7.43 -18.67 -2.80
CA ALA A 154 -7.19 -20.03 -3.30
C ALA A 154 -5.69 -20.33 -3.27
N ASP A 155 -5.09 -20.61 -4.43
CA ASP A 155 -3.63 -20.63 -4.54
C ASP A 155 -3.04 -19.20 -4.55
N PHE A 156 -1.71 -19.11 -4.58
CA PHE A 156 -1.01 -17.82 -4.55
C PHE A 156 -0.76 -17.23 -5.95
N SER A 157 -1.38 -17.76 -7.01
CA SER A 157 -1.29 -17.18 -8.35
C SER A 157 -2.01 -15.82 -8.43
N LEU A 158 -1.59 -14.97 -9.37
CA LEU A 158 -2.01 -13.58 -9.47
C LEU A 158 -3.56 -13.36 -9.48
N PRO A 159 -4.39 -14.20 -10.12
CA PRO A 159 -5.84 -14.01 -10.16
C PRO A 159 -6.54 -14.15 -8.81
N HIS A 160 -5.94 -14.85 -7.84
CA HIS A 160 -6.62 -15.26 -6.60
C HIS A 160 -6.41 -14.30 -5.41
N TRP A 161 -5.92 -13.09 -5.69
CA TRP A 161 -5.68 -12.05 -4.69
C TRP A 161 -6.81 -11.02 -4.69
N TYR A 162 -7.68 -11.10 -3.67
CA TYR A 162 -8.91 -10.30 -3.57
C TYR A 162 -8.87 -9.33 -2.40
N GLY A 163 -9.38 -8.12 -2.60
CA GLY A 163 -9.62 -7.19 -1.51
C GLY A 163 -10.82 -7.63 -0.67
N LEU A 164 -11.11 -6.87 0.39
CA LEU A 164 -12.36 -7.05 1.12
C LEU A 164 -13.58 -6.87 0.21
N ASN A 165 -13.52 -5.87 -0.70
CA ASN A 165 -14.45 -5.83 -1.82
C ASN A 165 -13.94 -6.79 -2.90
N ARG A 166 -14.72 -7.83 -3.20
CA ARG A 166 -14.38 -8.86 -4.20
C ARG A 166 -14.12 -8.31 -5.61
N THR A 167 -14.63 -7.13 -5.95
CA THR A 167 -14.38 -6.51 -7.26
C THR A 167 -13.01 -5.82 -7.35
N ASP A 168 -12.35 -5.58 -6.21
CA ASP A 168 -10.98 -5.08 -6.11
C ASP A 168 -10.03 -6.27 -6.04
N THR A 169 -9.48 -6.67 -7.18
CA THR A 169 -8.49 -7.76 -7.26
C THR A 169 -7.13 -7.21 -7.66
N LEU A 170 -6.06 -7.85 -7.22
CA LEU A 170 -4.70 -7.47 -7.59
C LEU A 170 -4.53 -7.50 -9.11
N ILE A 171 -4.98 -8.57 -9.77
CA ILE A 171 -4.93 -8.68 -11.24
C ILE A 171 -5.65 -7.53 -11.94
N ARG A 172 -6.81 -7.09 -11.45
CA ARG A 172 -7.55 -5.96 -12.04
C ARG A 172 -6.80 -4.65 -11.83
N LYS A 173 -6.18 -4.43 -10.66
CA LYS A 173 -5.38 -3.22 -10.41
C LYS A 173 -4.14 -3.19 -11.30
N MET A 174 -3.44 -4.31 -11.44
CA MET A 174 -2.26 -4.43 -12.30
C MET A 174 -2.61 -4.22 -13.78
N LYS A 175 -3.71 -4.82 -14.27
CA LYS A 175 -4.23 -4.55 -15.61
C LYS A 175 -4.60 -3.07 -15.80
N HIS A 176 -5.24 -2.45 -14.80
CA HIS A 176 -5.59 -1.03 -14.89
C HIS A 176 -4.36 -0.12 -15.00
N PHE A 177 -3.28 -0.43 -14.27
CA PHE A 177 -2.01 0.29 -14.39
C PHE A 177 -1.49 0.23 -15.83
N THR A 178 -1.24 -0.97 -16.35
CA THR A 178 -0.63 -1.13 -17.68
C THR A 178 -1.55 -0.70 -18.84
N GLN A 179 -2.87 -0.77 -18.71
CA GLN A 179 -3.79 -0.50 -19.82
C GLN A 179 -4.33 0.94 -19.84
N LYS A 180 -4.27 1.65 -18.71
CA LYS A 180 -4.92 2.95 -18.54
C LYS A 180 -4.02 3.98 -17.88
N GLN A 181 -3.55 3.75 -16.65
CA GLN A 181 -2.85 4.80 -15.92
C GLN A 181 -1.51 5.17 -16.60
N PHE A 182 -0.79 4.18 -17.12
CA PHE A 182 0.50 4.37 -17.79
C PHE A 182 0.42 4.65 -19.30
N GLN A 183 -0.74 5.01 -19.84
CA GLN A 183 -0.95 5.22 -21.28
C GLN A 183 -0.39 6.54 -21.83
N PHE A 184 -0.02 7.47 -20.96
CA PHE A 184 0.43 8.80 -21.37
C PHE A 184 1.94 8.81 -21.59
N ASP A 185 2.39 9.37 -22.71
CA ASP A 185 3.80 9.54 -23.06
C ASP A 185 4.36 10.91 -22.67
N GLU A 186 3.49 11.86 -22.30
CA GLU A 186 3.89 13.19 -21.83
C GLU A 186 2.88 13.77 -20.84
N ALA A 187 3.32 14.71 -20.02
CA ALA A 187 2.47 15.55 -19.17
C ALA A 187 3.15 16.90 -18.93
N LEU A 188 2.38 17.99 -18.84
CA LEU A 188 2.90 19.35 -18.67
C LEU A 188 4.02 19.71 -19.68
N GLN A 189 3.89 19.26 -20.94
CA GLN A 189 4.90 19.46 -22.00
C GLN A 189 6.25 18.75 -21.74
N HIS A 190 6.31 17.85 -20.76
CA HIS A 190 7.46 16.99 -20.51
C HIS A 190 7.21 15.58 -21.04
N PRO A 191 8.12 15.01 -21.86
CA PRO A 191 8.06 13.61 -22.22
C PRO A 191 8.36 12.73 -21.00
N ILE A 192 7.58 11.68 -20.79
CA ILE A 192 7.73 10.72 -19.69
C ILE A 192 8.71 9.63 -20.13
N GLN A 193 9.89 9.55 -19.52
CA GLN A 193 10.88 8.51 -19.83
C GLN A 193 10.78 7.27 -18.95
N LYS A 194 10.27 7.43 -17.71
CA LYS A 194 10.13 6.34 -16.74
C LYS A 194 8.75 6.32 -16.12
N ARG A 195 8.27 5.13 -15.79
CA ARG A 195 6.95 4.90 -15.21
C ARG A 195 7.10 3.97 -14.02
N PHE A 196 6.66 4.41 -12.85
CA PHE A 196 6.79 3.65 -11.63
C PHE A 196 5.44 3.41 -10.97
N CYS A 197 5.22 2.16 -10.59
CA CYS A 197 4.15 1.78 -9.71
C CYS A 197 4.68 1.78 -8.27
N VAL A 198 3.97 2.48 -7.38
CA VAL A 198 4.22 2.49 -5.94
C VAL A 198 3.02 1.83 -5.26
N LEU A 199 3.07 0.50 -5.16
CA LEU A 199 2.00 -0.32 -4.61
C LEU A 199 2.35 -0.79 -3.20
N LYS A 200 1.99 0.02 -2.20
CA LYS A 200 2.21 -0.27 -0.78
C LYS A 200 0.95 -0.87 -0.14
N GLY A 201 1.08 -1.35 1.10
CA GLY A 201 -0.02 -1.96 1.84
C GLY A 201 0.34 -3.32 2.39
N GLN A 202 -0.51 -4.34 2.24
CA GLN A 202 -0.24 -5.66 2.82
C GLN A 202 -0.97 -6.80 2.11
N LEU A 203 -0.28 -7.93 1.95
CA LEU A 203 -0.86 -9.18 1.49
C LEU A 203 -1.18 -10.09 2.68
N TYR A 204 -2.25 -10.88 2.58
CA TYR A 204 -2.68 -11.79 3.63
C TYR A 204 -2.81 -13.21 3.10
N LEU A 205 -2.21 -14.16 3.81
CA LEU A 205 -2.27 -15.58 3.53
C LEU A 205 -3.40 -16.24 4.34
N PRO A 206 -4.12 -17.24 3.81
CA PRO A 206 -5.14 -17.95 4.55
C PRO A 206 -4.52 -18.70 5.74
N THR A 207 -5.15 -18.64 6.91
CA THR A 207 -4.63 -19.25 8.15
C THR A 207 -4.30 -20.74 8.07
N HIS A 208 -4.93 -21.47 7.14
CA HIS A 208 -4.81 -22.90 6.94
C HIS A 208 -3.84 -23.30 5.81
N HIS A 209 -3.35 -22.34 5.02
CA HIS A 209 -2.37 -22.57 3.95
C HIS A 209 -1.20 -21.58 3.97
N ALA A 210 -0.88 -21.00 5.12
CA ALA A 210 0.21 -20.02 5.25
C ALA A 210 1.62 -20.62 5.06
N ASP A 211 1.75 -21.94 5.08
CA ASP A 211 3.02 -22.66 4.92
C ASP A 211 3.38 -22.98 3.46
N GLN A 212 2.54 -22.57 2.51
CA GLN A 212 2.78 -22.80 1.07
C GLN A 212 3.94 -21.93 0.54
N PRO A 213 4.64 -22.38 -0.51
CA PRO A 213 5.68 -21.59 -1.17
C PRO A 213 5.14 -20.24 -1.64
N ILE A 214 5.82 -19.17 -1.26
CA ILE A 214 5.47 -17.80 -1.65
C ILE A 214 6.03 -17.53 -3.06
N PRO A 215 5.21 -17.09 -4.03
CA PRO A 215 5.68 -16.68 -5.34
C PRO A 215 6.76 -15.61 -5.25
N SER A 216 7.78 -15.69 -6.13
CA SER A 216 8.93 -14.78 -6.13
C SER A 216 8.55 -13.31 -6.33
N TRP A 217 7.43 -13.04 -7.01
CA TRP A 217 6.93 -11.69 -7.26
C TRP A 217 6.30 -11.02 -6.02
N ILE A 218 6.01 -11.78 -4.97
CA ILE A 218 5.60 -11.22 -3.68
C ILE A 218 6.82 -10.72 -2.94
N ASN A 219 6.75 -9.49 -2.44
CA ASN A 219 7.85 -8.93 -1.66
C ASN A 219 7.77 -9.39 -0.20
N ILE A 220 8.69 -10.29 0.19
CA ILE A 220 8.78 -10.81 1.56
C ILE A 220 9.52 -9.87 2.54
N GLU A 221 10.13 -8.79 2.05
CA GLU A 221 10.57 -7.68 2.91
C GLU A 221 9.39 -6.81 3.38
N ARG A 222 8.20 -7.03 2.81
CA ARG A 222 6.94 -6.50 3.34
C ARG A 222 6.24 -7.58 4.17
N ARG A 223 5.72 -7.17 5.33
CA ARG A 223 4.91 -8.02 6.21
C ARG A 223 3.83 -8.78 5.46
N LEU A 224 3.75 -10.08 5.68
CA LEU A 224 2.59 -10.90 5.31
C LEU A 224 1.71 -11.08 6.53
N GLY A 225 0.41 -10.78 6.36
CA GLY A 225 -0.60 -11.03 7.38
C GLY A 225 -1.28 -12.38 7.20
N LEU A 226 -2.14 -12.73 8.15
CA LEU A 226 -3.04 -13.88 8.01
C LEU A 226 -4.47 -13.41 7.82
N TRP A 227 -5.28 -14.17 7.10
CA TRP A 227 -6.72 -13.92 7.00
C TRP A 227 -7.53 -15.20 7.20
N GLY A 228 -8.79 -15.03 7.60
CA GLY A 228 -9.72 -16.12 7.75
C GLY A 228 -11.14 -15.67 8.06
N GLN A 229 -12.01 -16.65 8.24
CA GLN A 229 -13.44 -16.47 8.53
C GLN A 229 -13.80 -16.86 9.97
N TYR A 230 -12.81 -17.32 10.75
CA TYR A 230 -13.00 -17.71 12.14
C TYR A 230 -12.64 -16.54 13.05
N ILE A 231 -13.43 -16.36 14.10
CA ILE A 231 -13.16 -15.39 15.16
C ILE A 231 -12.09 -16.00 16.09
N PRO A 232 -10.91 -15.39 16.23
CA PRO A 232 -9.90 -15.83 17.18
C PRO A 232 -10.44 -15.78 18.62
N ALA A 233 -10.06 -16.75 19.47
CA ALA A 233 -10.47 -16.75 20.87
C ALA A 233 -10.00 -15.47 21.59
N ALA A 234 -10.82 -14.93 22.51
CA ALA A 234 -10.58 -13.65 23.17
C ALA A 234 -9.22 -13.55 23.88
N GLN A 235 -8.71 -14.68 24.39
CA GLN A 235 -7.38 -14.79 25.01
C GLN A 235 -6.21 -14.40 24.07
N HIS A 236 -6.42 -14.40 22.74
CA HIS A 236 -5.41 -13.95 21.80
C HIS A 236 -5.28 -12.42 21.77
N GLY A 237 -6.19 -11.66 22.39
CA GLY A 237 -6.02 -10.22 22.59
C GLY A 237 -5.96 -9.41 21.30
N PHE A 238 -6.85 -9.67 20.34
CA PHE A 238 -6.98 -8.83 19.15
C PHE A 238 -7.84 -7.60 19.43
N TYR A 239 -7.45 -6.47 18.84
CA TYR A 239 -8.27 -5.26 18.76
C TYR A 239 -8.45 -4.85 17.30
N ARG A 240 -9.52 -4.11 17.03
CA ARG A 240 -9.87 -3.67 15.68
C ARG A 240 -9.14 -2.38 15.35
N LEU A 241 -8.53 -2.32 14.16
CA LEU A 241 -7.91 -1.10 13.65
C LEU A 241 -8.95 -0.17 13.02
N GLN A 242 -8.87 1.12 13.34
CA GLN A 242 -9.59 2.18 12.65
C GLN A 242 -9.07 2.33 11.22
N ARG A 243 -9.87 2.92 10.33
CA ARG A 243 -9.55 2.92 8.89
C ARG A 243 -8.20 3.55 8.55
N HIS A 244 -7.80 4.64 9.22
CA HIS A 244 -6.50 5.28 9.00
C HIS A 244 -5.32 4.45 9.54
N GLU A 245 -5.55 3.62 10.56
CA GLU A 245 -4.55 2.74 11.16
C GLU A 245 -4.16 1.57 10.24
N TRP A 246 -4.86 1.40 9.13
CA TRP A 246 -4.49 0.44 8.09
C TRP A 246 -3.16 0.83 7.44
N ILE A 247 -2.89 2.14 7.22
CA ILE A 247 -1.57 2.61 6.74
C ILE A 247 -0.51 2.18 7.75
N TYR A 248 -0.69 2.59 9.01
CA TYR A 248 0.07 2.03 10.11
C TYR A 248 -0.63 2.23 11.47
N PRO A 249 -0.58 1.24 12.40
CA PRO A 249 -1.22 1.34 13.70
C PRO A 249 -0.67 2.45 14.62
N GLN A 250 -1.50 2.85 15.58
CA GLN A 250 -1.04 3.65 16.72
C GLN A 250 -0.16 2.81 17.67
N ALA A 251 0.73 3.46 18.43
CA ALA A 251 1.56 2.80 19.45
C ALA A 251 0.73 2.13 20.54
N ARG A 252 -0.39 2.77 20.88
CA ARG A 252 -1.34 2.24 21.86
C ARG A 252 -2.61 1.80 21.13
N PRO A 253 -3.29 0.75 21.61
CA PRO A 253 -4.55 0.32 21.02
C PRO A 253 -5.57 1.45 21.02
N SER A 254 -6.17 1.70 19.86
CA SER A 254 -7.23 2.71 19.67
C SER A 254 -8.61 2.21 20.13
N SER A 255 -8.73 0.91 20.41
CA SER A 255 -9.95 0.25 20.89
C SER A 255 -9.60 -0.83 21.93
N SER A 256 -10.53 -1.11 22.85
CA SER A 256 -10.33 -2.04 23.97
C SER A 256 -10.43 -3.51 23.54
N ALA A 257 -11.46 -3.88 22.78
CA ALA A 257 -11.69 -5.25 22.33
C ALA A 257 -12.22 -5.30 20.88
N ALA A 258 -11.79 -6.32 20.13
CA ALA A 258 -12.31 -6.58 18.79
C ALA A 258 -13.79 -6.97 18.82
N ILE A 259 -14.61 -6.27 18.04
CA ILE A 259 -15.99 -6.69 17.78
C ILE A 259 -16.11 -7.17 16.33
N TRP A 260 -16.41 -8.46 16.18
CA TRP A 260 -16.28 -9.23 14.94
C TRP A 260 -17.62 -9.32 14.16
N TRP A 261 -18.22 -8.19 13.82
CA TRP A 261 -19.49 -8.16 13.06
C TRP A 261 -19.31 -7.85 11.57
N THR A 262 -18.17 -7.25 11.17
CA THR A 262 -17.87 -6.85 9.80
C THR A 262 -16.45 -7.21 9.43
N ASP A 263 -16.21 -7.35 8.12
CA ASP A 263 -14.88 -7.38 7.54
C ASP A 263 -13.99 -6.27 8.14
N GLY A 264 -12.76 -6.64 8.45
CA GLY A 264 -11.87 -5.71 9.14
C GLY A 264 -10.48 -6.25 9.34
N LEU A 265 -9.58 -5.29 9.62
CA LEU A 265 -8.21 -5.56 9.99
C LEU A 265 -8.07 -5.46 11.51
N TYR A 266 -7.45 -6.47 12.09
CA TYR A 266 -7.24 -6.61 13.52
C TYR A 266 -5.76 -6.79 13.79
N LYS A 267 -5.29 -6.24 14.91
CA LYS A 267 -3.91 -6.37 15.36
C LYS A 267 -3.90 -6.99 16.75
N LYS A 268 -2.91 -7.85 17.01
CA LYS A 268 -2.68 -8.42 18.33
C LYS A 268 -2.04 -7.38 19.27
N LEU A 269 -2.44 -7.39 20.54
CA LEU A 269 -1.95 -6.41 21.54
C LEU A 269 -0.45 -6.56 21.84
N ASP A 270 0.03 -7.79 21.94
CA ASP A 270 1.37 -8.16 22.40
C ASP A 270 2.36 -8.45 21.26
N SER A 271 1.93 -8.38 20.00
CA SER A 271 2.77 -8.65 18.84
C SER A 271 2.42 -7.76 17.64
N ASN A 272 3.22 -7.88 16.58
CA ASN A 272 2.98 -7.24 15.30
C ASN A 272 2.22 -8.17 14.34
N ASP A 273 1.35 -9.01 14.89
CA ASP A 273 0.53 -9.94 14.12
C ASP A 273 -0.76 -9.26 13.70
N PHE A 274 -1.05 -9.35 12.40
CA PHE A 274 -2.25 -8.79 11.80
C PHE A 274 -3.12 -9.90 11.27
N TYR A 275 -4.40 -9.83 11.60
CA TYR A 275 -5.42 -10.74 11.13
C TYR A 275 -6.50 -9.97 10.37
N MET A 276 -6.68 -10.31 9.10
CA MET A 276 -7.83 -9.82 8.35
C MET A 276 -8.98 -10.81 8.52
N TYR A 277 -10.06 -10.37 9.16
CA TYR A 277 -11.29 -11.14 9.20
C TYR A 277 -12.19 -10.72 8.06
N ARG A 278 -12.78 -11.72 7.41
CA ARG A 278 -13.79 -11.54 6.39
C ARG A 278 -14.95 -12.46 6.67
N ASN A 279 -16.17 -11.92 6.65
CA ASN A 279 -17.37 -12.71 6.86
C ASN A 279 -17.49 -13.80 5.78
N PRO A 280 -17.87 -15.04 6.15
CA PRO A 280 -18.17 -16.07 5.18
C PRO A 280 -19.35 -15.62 4.30
N VAL A 281 -19.26 -15.89 3.00
CA VAL A 281 -20.38 -15.66 2.09
C VAL A 281 -21.44 -16.72 2.39
N LEU A 282 -22.52 -16.32 3.08
CA LEU A 282 -23.59 -17.23 3.51
C LEU A 282 -24.44 -17.78 2.34
N ILE A 283 -24.27 -17.25 1.12
CA ILE A 283 -24.99 -17.70 -0.08
C ILE A 283 -23.99 -17.86 -1.23
N GLN A 284 -23.60 -19.11 -1.53
CA GLN A 284 -22.97 -19.44 -2.80
C GLN A 284 -24.05 -19.42 -3.88
N HIS A 285 -24.19 -18.31 -4.60
CA HIS A 285 -24.92 -18.37 -5.87
C HIS A 285 -24.07 -19.19 -6.85
N PRO A 286 -24.59 -20.29 -7.44
CA PRO A 286 -23.86 -21.00 -8.46
C PRO A 286 -23.67 -20.04 -9.64
N SER A 287 -22.43 -19.63 -9.86
CA SER A 287 -22.03 -18.90 -11.06
C SER A 287 -22.03 -19.87 -12.24
N HIS A 288 -23.23 -20.25 -12.70
CA HIS A 288 -23.42 -20.80 -14.03
C HIS A 288 -23.81 -19.67 -14.97
N LYS A 289 -22.84 -19.23 -15.78
CA LYS A 289 -23.05 -19.13 -17.21
C LYS A 289 -21.83 -19.75 -17.90
N PRO A 290 -21.97 -20.91 -18.57
CA PRO A 290 -20.95 -21.37 -19.49
C PRO A 290 -20.81 -20.40 -20.66
N LEU A 291 -19.64 -20.45 -21.28
CA LEU A 291 -19.22 -19.76 -22.51
C LEU A 291 -20.30 -19.74 -23.60
#